data_AF-A0AA35RDG7-F1
#
_entry.id   AF-A0AA35RDG7-F1
#
_cell.length_a   1.000
_cell.length_b   1.000
_cell.length_c   1.000
_cell.angle_alpha   90.00
_cell.angle_beta   90.00
_cell.angle_gamma   90.00
#
_symmetry.space_group_name_H-M   'P 1'
#
loop_
_entity.id
_entity.type
_entity.pdbx_description
1 polymer ?
#
loop_
_entity_poly.entity_id
_entity_poly.type
_entity_poly.pdbx_seq_one_letter_code
_entity_poly.pdbx_strand_id
1 'polypeptide(L)'
;ASACVCPQGPQKSIQERFWAVWSRLHLSQEQTMDMAAKYSTHKYQMHTRKALSLWERACTVIEEREEKLEDLLTFEKSASNPSRLFAKGKDGSSESRLHEAKRRKQIHSVGSEKSRAPSFSRATCSLGRLGAEALTATAKVTVTIRRHCNLQGASLP
;
A
#
# COMPACT_ATOMS: atom_id res chain seq x y z
N ALA A 1 27.46 23.05 33.06
CA ALA A 1 26.71 21.92 32.49
C ALA A 1 26.57 22.15 30.99
N SER A 2 27.35 21.44 30.17
CA SER A 2 27.27 21.53 28.71
C SER A 2 26.21 20.55 28.24
N ALA A 3 25.11 21.05 27.66
CA ALA A 3 24.05 20.21 27.15
C ALA A 3 24.51 19.51 25.87
N CYS A 4 24.42 18.18 25.86
CA CYS A 4 24.67 17.36 24.70
C CYS A 4 23.55 17.61 23.68
N VAL A 5 23.81 18.45 22.67
CA VAL A 5 22.93 18.60 21.51
C VAL A 5 23.19 17.40 20.61
N CYS A 6 22.27 16.43 20.60
CA CYS A 6 22.28 15.39 19.57
C CYS A 6 22.13 16.07 18.21
N PRO A 7 22.96 15.75 17.20
CA PRO A 7 22.78 16.29 15.86
C PRO A 7 21.46 15.73 15.32
N GLN A 8 20.44 16.59 15.26
CA GLN A 8 19.25 16.27 14.50
C GLN A 8 19.69 16.19 13.04
N GLY A 9 19.64 15.00 12.46
CA GLY A 9 19.87 14.84 11.02
C GLY A 9 18.98 15.81 10.22
N PRO A 10 19.37 16.18 9.00
CA PRO A 10 18.67 17.22 8.24
C PRO A 10 17.19 16.87 8.13
N GLN A 11 16.34 17.72 8.72
CA GLN A 11 14.88 17.57 8.63
C GLN A 11 14.48 17.73 7.17
N LYS A 12 13.99 16.65 6.55
CA LYS A 12 13.54 16.68 5.15
C LYS A 12 12.46 17.73 4.96
N SER A 13 12.53 18.45 3.84
CA SER A 13 11.53 19.45 3.50
C SER A 13 10.15 18.79 3.29
N ILE A 14 9.08 19.57 3.44
CA ILE A 14 7.71 19.07 3.18
C ILE A 14 7.59 18.55 1.74
N GLN A 15 8.26 19.21 0.80
CA GLN A 15 8.25 18.84 -0.62
C GLN A 15 8.93 17.48 -0.84
N GLU A 16 10.11 17.26 -0.25
CA GLU A 16 10.82 15.98 -0.32
C GLU A 16 10.00 14.84 0.27
N ARG A 17 9.29 15.09 1.37
CA ARG A 17 8.42 14.09 2.00
C ARG A 17 7.22 13.75 1.11
N PHE A 18 6.59 14.74 0.49
CA PHE A 18 5.55 14.49 -0.51
C PHE A 18 6.09 13.68 -1.68
N TRP A 19 7.28 14.03 -2.18
CA TRP A 19 7.89 13.31 -3.28
C TRP A 19 8.13 11.84 -2.92
N ALA A 20 8.63 11.56 -1.73
CA ALA A 20 8.79 10.18 -1.24
C ALA A 20 7.46 9.42 -1.18
N VAL A 21 6.37 10.07 -0.74
CA VAL A 21 5.01 9.49 -0.76
C VAL A 21 4.56 9.19 -2.20
N TRP A 22 4.73 10.13 -3.12
CA TRP A 22 4.30 9.98 -4.51
C TRP A 22 5.08 8.88 -5.24
N SER A 23 6.37 8.76 -4.98
CA SER A 23 7.20 7.68 -5.52
C SER A 23 6.79 6.32 -4.99
N ARG A 24 6.56 6.18 -3.67
CA ARG A 24 6.09 4.93 -3.05
C ARG A 24 4.73 4.49 -3.58
N LEU A 25 3.84 5.45 -3.85
CA LEU A 25 2.53 5.18 -4.44
C LEU A 25 2.56 5.07 -5.96
N HIS A 26 3.72 5.20 -6.61
CA HIS A 26 3.85 5.18 -8.07
C HIS A 26 2.82 6.09 -8.78
N LEU A 27 2.61 7.30 -8.26
CA LEU A 27 1.66 8.24 -8.85
C LEU A 27 2.11 8.69 -10.25
N SER A 28 1.17 8.90 -11.14
CA SER A 28 1.46 9.49 -12.45
C SER A 28 1.89 10.96 -12.32
N GLN A 29 2.53 11.49 -13.36
CA GLN A 29 2.92 12.90 -13.39
C GLN A 29 1.70 13.83 -13.25
N GLU A 30 0.60 13.51 -13.93
CA GLU A 30 -0.67 14.27 -13.84
C GLU A 30 -1.18 14.31 -12.38
N GLN A 31 -1.24 13.16 -11.71
CA GLN A 31 -1.67 13.06 -10.32
C GLN A 31 -0.75 13.83 -9.37
N THR A 32 0.56 13.79 -9.64
CA THR A 32 1.56 14.50 -8.87
C THR A 32 1.38 16.02 -8.99
N MET A 33 1.13 16.52 -10.20
CA MET A 33 0.89 17.94 -10.45
C MET A 33 -0.39 18.43 -9.78
N ASP A 34 -1.48 17.66 -9.84
CA ASP A 34 -2.74 17.97 -9.15
C ASP A 34 -2.56 18.09 -7.64
N MET A 35 -1.80 17.15 -7.06
CA MET A 35 -1.50 17.13 -5.63
C MET A 35 -0.60 18.31 -5.26
N ALA A 36 0.41 18.62 -6.06
CA ALA A 36 1.27 19.79 -5.86
C ALA A 36 0.46 21.09 -5.91
N ALA A 37 -0.44 21.26 -6.89
CA ALA A 37 -1.34 22.41 -6.98
C ALA A 37 -2.27 22.52 -5.76
N LYS A 38 -2.83 21.40 -5.29
CA LYS A 38 -3.67 21.38 -4.09
C LYS A 38 -2.92 21.82 -2.84
N TYR A 39 -1.76 21.24 -2.54
CA TYR A 39 -1.07 21.50 -1.26
C TYR A 39 -0.11 22.70 -1.27
N SER A 40 0.14 23.31 -2.43
CA SER A 40 0.90 24.57 -2.54
C SER A 40 0.05 25.82 -2.26
N THR A 41 -1.28 25.70 -2.32
CA THR A 41 -2.18 26.84 -2.09
C THR A 41 -2.16 27.27 -0.61
N HIS A 42 -2.10 28.58 -0.35
CA HIS A 42 -2.07 29.16 1.01
C HIS A 42 -3.23 28.68 1.90
N LYS A 43 -4.40 28.44 1.31
CA LYS A 43 -5.60 27.88 1.96
C LYS A 43 -5.32 26.58 2.74
N TYR A 44 -4.34 25.79 2.29
CA TYR A 44 -4.04 24.49 2.88
C TYR A 44 -2.73 24.43 3.66
N GLN A 45 -1.93 25.51 3.70
CA GLN A 45 -0.62 25.51 4.38
C GLN A 45 -0.68 24.97 5.82
N MET A 46 -1.71 25.35 6.58
CA MET A 46 -1.91 24.90 7.97
C MET A 46 -2.28 23.41 8.08
N HIS A 47 -2.82 22.83 7.00
CA HIS A 47 -3.24 21.43 6.94
C HIS A 47 -2.24 20.54 6.19
N THR A 48 -1.34 21.12 5.38
CA THR A 48 -0.40 20.38 4.54
C THR A 48 0.45 19.39 5.34
N ARG A 49 0.95 19.78 6.52
CA ARG A 49 1.73 18.87 7.39
C ARG A 49 0.89 17.72 7.94
N LYS A 50 -0.36 17.99 8.33
CA LYS A 50 -1.30 16.97 8.83
C LYS A 50 -1.71 16.01 7.71
N ALA A 51 -2.02 16.55 6.54
CA ALA A 51 -2.34 15.76 5.35
C ALA A 51 -1.17 14.87 4.94
N LEU A 52 0.05 15.40 4.89
CA LEU A 52 1.25 14.64 4.59
C LEU A 52 1.46 13.46 5.56
N SER A 53 1.26 13.68 6.87
CA SER A 53 1.37 12.62 7.87
C SER A 53 0.31 11.51 7.67
N LEU A 54 -0.89 11.88 7.22
CA LEU A 54 -1.94 10.91 6.87
C LEU A 54 -1.58 10.13 5.60
N TRP A 55 -1.00 10.80 4.60
CA TRP A 55 -0.52 10.16 3.37
C TRP A 55 0.62 9.18 3.65
N GLU A 56 1.59 9.55 4.47
CA GLU A 56 2.68 8.66 4.88
C GLU A 56 2.15 7.40 5.56
N ARG A 57 1.18 7.54 6.46
CA ARG A 57 0.52 6.39 7.11
C ARG A 57 -0.28 5.56 6.11
N ALA A 58 -0.98 6.21 5.17
CA ALA A 58 -1.72 5.51 4.13
C ALA A 58 -0.77 4.69 3.23
N CYS A 59 0.39 5.23 2.84
CA CYS A 59 1.42 4.50 2.10
C CYS A 59 1.81 3.21 2.81
N THR A 60 2.13 3.27 4.10
CA THR A 60 2.53 2.08 4.86
C THR A 60 1.42 1.03 4.87
N VAL A 61 0.18 1.42 5.12
CA VAL A 61 -0.96 0.48 5.11
C VAL A 61 -1.20 -0.12 3.71
N ILE A 62 -1.00 0.66 2.65
CA ILE A 62 -1.13 0.19 1.27
C ILE A 62 -0.02 -0.81 0.95
N GLU A 63 1.24 -0.49 1.25
CA GLU A 63 2.38 -1.40 1.02
C GLU A 63 2.22 -2.70 1.79
N GLU A 64 1.86 -2.65 3.08
CA GLU A 64 1.58 -3.85 3.89
C GLU A 64 0.44 -4.70 3.33
N ARG A 65 -0.50 -4.09 2.61
CA ARG A 65 -1.60 -4.80 1.95
C ARG A 65 -1.11 -5.44 0.65
N GLU A 66 -0.37 -4.70 -0.17
CA GLU A 66 0.14 -5.20 -1.45
C GLU A 66 1.12 -6.36 -1.24
N GLU A 67 2.01 -6.29 -0.24
CA GLU A 67 2.91 -7.40 0.15
C GLU A 67 2.12 -8.69 0.45
N LYS A 68 1.07 -8.60 1.27
CA LYS A 68 0.22 -9.77 1.57
C LYS A 68 -0.55 -10.28 0.36
N LEU A 69 -0.95 -9.39 -0.55
CA LEU A 69 -1.62 -9.78 -1.79
C LEU A 69 -0.64 -10.47 -2.75
N GLU A 70 0.61 -10.05 -2.78
CA GLU A 70 1.67 -10.68 -3.56
C GLU A 70 1.97 -12.10 -3.04
N ASP A 71 2.03 -12.28 -1.72
CA ASP A 71 2.15 -13.60 -1.08
C ASP A 71 0.99 -14.51 -1.46
N LEU A 72 -0.25 -14.01 -1.38
CA LEU A 72 -1.44 -14.76 -1.75
C LEU A 72 -1.45 -15.10 -3.25
N LEU A 73 -1.09 -14.15 -4.12
CA LEU A 73 -1.02 -14.36 -5.56
C LEU A 73 0.04 -15.43 -5.90
N THR A 74 1.21 -15.36 -5.29
CA THR A 74 2.30 -16.34 -5.47
C THR A 74 1.87 -17.73 -5.02
N PHE A 75 1.20 -17.82 -3.87
CA PHE A 75 0.65 -19.07 -3.37
C PHE A 75 -0.41 -19.65 -4.33
N GLU A 76 -1.40 -18.86 -4.75
CA GLU A 76 -2.46 -19.35 -5.64
C GLU A 76 -1.94 -19.70 -7.04
N LYS A 77 -0.93 -18.99 -7.55
CA LYS A 77 -0.26 -19.34 -8.81
C LYS A 77 0.39 -20.73 -8.73
N SER A 78 1.07 -21.04 -7.62
CA SER A 78 1.66 -22.36 -7.38
C SER A 78 0.58 -23.44 -7.21
N ALA A 79 -0.46 -23.15 -6.43
CA ALA A 79 -1.55 -24.09 -6.17
C ALA A 79 -2.50 -24.32 -7.37
N SER A 80 -2.50 -23.41 -8.34
CA SER A 80 -3.26 -23.57 -9.59
C SER A 80 -2.52 -24.39 -10.63
N ASN A 81 -1.22 -24.65 -10.46
CA ASN A 81 -0.44 -25.45 -11.41
C ASN A 81 -0.89 -26.92 -11.38
N PRO A 82 -1.44 -27.47 -12.48
CA PRO A 82 -1.92 -28.85 -12.52
C PRO A 82 -0.79 -29.88 -12.38
N SER A 83 0.43 -29.55 -12.83
CA SER A 83 1.61 -30.42 -12.75
C SER A 83 2.01 -30.75 -11.31
N ARG A 84 1.58 -29.94 -10.34
CA ARG A 84 1.81 -30.17 -8.90
C ARG A 84 1.28 -31.52 -8.41
N LEU A 85 0.17 -32.00 -8.99
CA LEU A 85 -0.43 -33.28 -8.59
C LEU A 85 0.41 -34.49 -8.99
N PHE A 86 1.30 -34.32 -9.97
CA PHE A 86 2.17 -35.37 -10.50
C PHE A 86 3.61 -35.26 -9.96
N ALA A 87 3.86 -34.35 -9.02
CA ALA A 87 5.16 -34.24 -8.37
C ALA A 87 5.52 -35.54 -7.64
N LYS A 88 6.74 -36.03 -7.81
CA LYS A 88 7.21 -37.26 -7.16
C LYS A 88 7.66 -36.97 -5.73
N GLY A 89 7.57 -37.97 -4.85
CA GLY A 89 8.05 -37.87 -3.48
C GLY A 89 7.10 -37.09 -2.56
N LYS A 90 7.68 -36.36 -1.59
CA LYS A 90 6.90 -35.67 -0.54
C LYS A 90 5.97 -34.59 -1.08
N ASP A 91 6.33 -33.92 -2.17
CA ASP A 91 5.59 -32.76 -2.68
C ASP A 91 4.25 -33.13 -3.34
N GLY A 92 4.13 -34.31 -3.95
CA GLY A 92 2.88 -34.82 -4.52
C GLY A 92 2.02 -35.65 -3.57
N SER A 93 2.51 -35.88 -2.34
CA SER A 93 1.83 -36.70 -1.34
C SER A 93 0.50 -36.09 -0.86
N SER A 94 -0.36 -36.92 -0.26
CA SER A 94 -1.59 -36.47 0.41
C SER A 94 -1.31 -35.50 1.56
N GLU A 95 -0.21 -35.72 2.29
CA GLU A 95 0.24 -34.84 3.39
C GLU A 95 0.55 -33.43 2.88
N SER A 96 1.29 -33.30 1.78
CA SER A 96 1.59 -32.02 1.13
C SER A 96 0.31 -31.24 0.78
N ARG A 97 -0.72 -31.92 0.26
CA ARG A 97 -2.02 -31.30 -0.09
C ARG A 97 -2.80 -30.86 1.15
N LEU A 98 -2.72 -31.60 2.25
CA LEU A 98 -3.32 -31.22 3.52
C LEU A 98 -2.65 -29.95 4.09
N HIS A 99 -1.31 -29.89 4.02
CA HIS A 99 -0.54 -28.71 4.41
C HIS A 99 -0.88 -27.50 3.54
N GLU A 100 -1.01 -27.67 2.23
CA GLU A 100 -1.45 -26.62 1.30
C GLU A 100 -2.84 -26.09 1.70
N ALA A 101 -3.81 -26.97 1.93
CA ALA A 101 -5.17 -26.57 2.31
C ALA A 101 -5.20 -25.81 3.66
N LYS A 102 -4.38 -26.23 4.64
CA LYS A 102 -4.24 -25.53 5.92
C LYS A 102 -3.63 -24.15 5.73
N ARG A 103 -2.56 -24.05 4.92
CA ARG A 103 -1.90 -22.77 4.60
C ARG A 103 -2.85 -21.83 3.86
N ARG A 104 -3.64 -22.33 2.90
CA ARG A 104 -4.68 -21.55 2.20
C ARG A 104 -5.65 -20.91 3.19
N LYS A 105 -6.21 -21.69 4.12
CA LYS A 105 -7.12 -21.15 5.16
C LYS A 105 -6.48 -20.04 5.98
N GLN A 106 -5.21 -20.19 6.36
CA GLN A 106 -4.48 -19.20 7.15
C GLN A 106 -4.23 -17.88 6.39
N ILE A 107 -3.81 -17.97 5.12
CA ILE A 107 -3.55 -16.77 4.30
C ILE A 107 -4.87 -16.03 4.02
N HIS A 108 -5.94 -16.77 3.72
CA HIS A 108 -7.27 -16.18 3.47
C HIS A 108 -7.87 -15.54 4.73
N SER A 109 -7.67 -16.11 5.93
CA SER A 109 -8.12 -15.47 7.18
C SER A 109 -7.36 -14.17 7.48
N VAL A 110 -6.06 -14.12 7.19
CA VAL A 110 -5.27 -12.88 7.35
C VAL A 110 -5.73 -11.80 6.35
N GLY A 111 -6.12 -12.20 5.14
CA GLY A 111 -6.66 -11.32 4.13
C GLY A 111 -8.03 -10.73 4.47
N SER A 112 -8.93 -11.49 5.10
CA SER A 112 -10.28 -11.02 5.45
C SER A 112 -10.31 -10.06 6.63
N GLU A 113 -9.42 -10.25 7.62
CA GLU A 113 -9.41 -9.47 8.86
C GLU A 113 -8.76 -8.09 8.68
N LYS A 114 -7.83 -7.96 7.74
CA LYS A 114 -7.08 -6.72 7.45
C LYS A 114 -7.54 -5.96 6.20
N SER A 115 -8.37 -6.57 5.35
CA SER A 115 -9.04 -5.88 4.23
C SER A 115 -10.25 -5.05 4.67
N ARG A 116 -10.62 -5.09 5.96
CA ARG A 116 -11.49 -4.09 6.56
C ARG A 116 -10.82 -2.74 6.33
N ALA A 117 -11.39 -1.94 5.43
CA ALA A 117 -10.91 -0.62 5.08
C ALA A 117 -10.42 0.09 6.35
N PRO A 118 -9.26 0.78 6.33
CA PRO A 118 -8.76 1.43 7.52
C PRO A 118 -9.91 2.23 8.09
N SER A 119 -10.36 1.86 9.29
CA SER A 119 -11.45 2.55 9.96
C SER A 119 -10.88 3.91 10.36
N PHE A 120 -10.84 4.86 9.43
CA PHE A 120 -10.63 6.28 9.65
C PHE A 120 -11.83 6.90 10.40
N SER A 121 -12.59 6.08 11.12
CA SER A 121 -13.66 6.47 12.02
C SER A 121 -13.03 6.95 13.33
N ARG A 122 -12.53 8.20 13.31
CA ARG A 122 -12.60 9.15 14.44
C ARG A 122 -11.85 10.47 14.24
N ALA A 123 -11.17 10.70 13.12
CA ALA A 123 -10.43 11.95 12.88
C ALA A 123 -11.09 12.93 11.89
N THR A 124 -12.21 12.55 11.27
CA THR A 124 -12.86 13.34 10.21
C THR A 124 -13.70 14.52 10.72
N CYS A 125 -14.05 14.56 12.01
CA CYS A 125 -14.83 15.68 12.57
C CYS A 125 -14.10 17.03 12.55
N SER A 126 -12.79 17.09 12.29
CA SER A 126 -12.02 18.36 12.23
C SER A 126 -11.48 18.74 10.86
N LEU A 127 -11.74 17.95 9.79
CA LEU A 127 -11.09 18.14 8.49
C LEU A 127 -12.03 18.50 7.32
N GLY A 128 -13.35 18.52 7.54
CA GLY A 128 -14.32 18.92 6.52
C GLY A 128 -14.15 18.17 5.18
N ARG A 129 -14.55 18.83 4.09
CA ARG A 129 -14.58 18.30 2.70
C ARG A 129 -13.22 17.78 2.19
N LEU A 130 -12.11 18.17 2.82
CA LEU A 130 -10.73 17.79 2.44
C LEU A 130 -10.33 16.39 2.89
N GLY A 131 -10.85 15.95 4.06
CA GLY A 131 -10.66 14.57 4.51
C GLY A 131 -11.37 13.57 3.60
N ALA A 132 -12.52 13.95 3.07
CA ALA A 132 -13.28 13.13 2.13
C ALA A 132 -12.54 12.98 0.78
N GLU A 133 -11.95 14.06 0.23
CA GLU A 133 -11.23 13.99 -1.06
C GLU A 133 -9.91 13.21 -0.99
N ALA A 134 -9.19 13.26 0.14
CA ALA A 134 -8.03 12.39 0.36
C ALA A 134 -8.43 10.91 0.42
N LEU A 135 -9.63 10.61 0.95
CA LEU A 135 -10.21 9.27 1.00
C LEU A 135 -10.70 8.78 -0.38
N THR A 136 -11.29 9.66 -1.20
CA THR A 136 -11.69 9.32 -2.58
C THR A 136 -10.49 9.15 -3.49
N ALA A 137 -9.42 9.94 -3.28
CA ALA A 137 -8.16 9.80 -3.98
C ALA A 137 -7.46 8.48 -3.62
N THR A 138 -7.48 8.06 -2.34
CA THR A 138 -6.94 6.76 -1.93
C THR A 138 -7.71 5.58 -2.52
N ALA A 139 -9.03 5.68 -2.67
CA ALA A 139 -9.85 4.66 -3.34
C ALA A 139 -9.61 4.58 -4.87
N LYS A 140 -9.32 5.71 -5.53
CA LYS A 140 -8.97 5.73 -6.97
C LYS A 140 -7.52 5.29 -7.24
N VAL A 141 -6.58 5.64 -6.36
CA VAL A 141 -5.17 5.27 -6.48
C VAL A 141 -4.96 3.77 -6.28
N THR A 142 -5.67 3.12 -5.35
CA THR A 142 -5.60 1.65 -5.14
C THR A 142 -6.12 0.82 -6.32
N VAL A 143 -7.07 1.33 -7.12
CA VAL A 143 -7.58 0.62 -8.30
C VAL A 143 -6.67 0.79 -9.52
N THR A 144 -5.96 1.91 -9.63
CA THR A 144 -5.14 2.24 -10.81
C THR A 144 -3.72 1.65 -10.74
N ILE A 145 -3.09 1.58 -9.55
CA ILE A 145 -1.74 0.99 -9.40
C ILE A 145 -1.74 -0.50 -9.85
N ARG A 146 -2.80 -1.25 -9.52
CA ARG A 146 -2.94 -2.66 -9.94
C ARG A 146 -3.10 -2.84 -11.46
N ARG A 147 -3.61 -1.84 -12.19
CA ARG A 147 -3.73 -1.92 -13.66
C ARG A 147 -2.42 -1.60 -14.36
N HIS A 148 -1.62 -0.66 -13.85
CA HIS A 148 -0.40 -0.23 -14.54
C HIS A 148 0.75 -1.24 -14.42
N CYS A 149 0.91 -1.90 -13.26
CA CYS A 149 1.92 -2.96 -13.10
C CYS A 149 1.56 -4.25 -13.84
N ASN A 150 0.27 -4.58 -13.98
CA ASN A 150 -0.17 -5.80 -14.68
C ASN A 150 -0.09 -5.66 -16.22
N LEU A 151 -0.10 -4.43 -16.75
CA LEU A 151 0.10 -4.16 -18.19
C LEU A 151 1.58 -4.16 -18.61
N GLN A 152 2.50 -3.83 -17.70
CA GLN A 152 3.95 -3.85 -18.00
C GLN A 152 4.58 -5.26 -17.79
N GLY A 153 3.85 -6.20 -17.17
CA GLY A 153 4.27 -7.59 -16.99
C GLY A 153 3.96 -8.53 -18.17
N ALA A 154 3.37 -8.02 -19.27
CA ALA A 154 3.08 -8.78 -20.48
C ALA A 154 4.03 -8.38 -21.62
N SER A 155 5.33 -8.63 -21.44
CA SER A 155 6.32 -8.62 -22.52
C SER A 155 7.20 -9.86 -22.42
N LEU A 156 6.69 -10.92 -23.07
CA LEU A 156 7.40 -11.96 -23.83
C LEU A 156 8.25 -12.98 -23.04
N PRO A 157 8.41 -14.21 -23.56
CA PRO A 157 8.94 -14.52 -24.90
C PRO A 157 7.95 -14.50 -26.06
#